data_AF-A0A1V2PH04-F1
#
_entry.id   AF-A0A1V2PH04-F1
#
_cell.length_a   1.000
_cell.length_b   1.000
_cell.length_c   1.000
_cell.angle_alpha   90.00
_cell.angle_beta   90.00
_cell.angle_gamma   90.00
#
_symmetry.space_group_name_H-M   'P 1'
#
loop_
_entity.id
_entity.type
_entity.pdbx_description
1 polymer ?
#
loop_
_entity_poly.entity_id
_entity_poly.type
_entity_poly.pdbx_seq_one_letter_code
_entity_poly.pdbx_strand_id
1 'polypeptide(L)'
;MLLLSKPATIRLDAKKLHYPSMRVTAISADSLTYQVTYPGGGGATSTVGPGGRGAFSFQGFPKIEVGMTLVDGKPALVLQLGDPG
;
A
#
# COMPACT_ATOMS: atom_id res chain seq x y z
N MET A 1 -4.12 -12.83 11.55
CA MET A 1 -3.14 -12.15 10.69
C MET A 1 -1.83 -12.03 11.45
N LEU A 2 -0.73 -12.56 10.92
CA LEU A 2 0.58 -12.51 11.59
C LEU A 2 1.26 -11.17 11.27
N LEU A 3 1.57 -10.38 12.29
CA LEU A 3 2.32 -9.12 12.12
C LEU A 3 3.77 -9.45 11.71
N LEU A 4 4.34 -8.65 10.81
CA LEU A 4 5.75 -8.75 10.46
C LEU A 4 6.60 -8.30 11.65
N SER A 5 7.57 -9.13 12.04
CA SER A 5 8.57 -8.79 13.07
C SER A 5 9.40 -7.57 12.70
N LYS A 6 9.57 -7.33 11.39
CA LYS A 6 10.12 -6.09 10.82
C LYS A 6 9.23 -5.65 9.66
N PRO A 7 8.36 -4.64 9.85
CA PRO A 7 7.55 -4.08 8.77
C PRO A 7 8.42 -3.59 7.62
N ALA A 8 7.99 -3.85 6.38
CA ALA A 8 8.72 -3.45 5.18
C ALA A 8 8.29 -2.04 4.75
N THR A 9 9.26 -1.15 4.52
CA THR A 9 8.99 0.20 4.00
C THR A 9 9.25 0.24 2.51
N ILE A 10 8.23 0.63 1.76
CA ILE A 10 8.31 0.90 0.33
C ILE A 10 8.50 2.39 0.16
N ARG A 11 9.62 2.77 -0.45
CA ARG A 11 9.88 4.18 -0.78
C ARG A 11 9.16 4.54 -2.06
N LEU A 12 8.50 5.68 -2.05
CA LEU A 12 7.74 6.22 -3.17
C LEU A 12 8.39 7.52 -3.64
N ASP A 13 8.14 7.89 -4.90
CA ASP A 13 8.61 9.16 -5.43
C ASP A 13 7.68 10.29 -4.96
N ALA A 14 8.05 10.94 -3.85
CA ALA A 14 7.27 12.03 -3.25
C ALA A 14 7.04 13.20 -4.22
N LYS A 15 7.92 13.43 -5.20
CA LYS A 15 7.74 14.50 -6.19
C LYS A 15 6.64 14.17 -7.19
N LYS A 16 6.45 12.89 -7.49
CA LYS A 16 5.44 12.41 -8.45
C LYS A 16 4.14 11.98 -7.81
N LEU A 17 4.17 11.54 -6.56
CA LEU A 17 3.04 10.91 -5.88
C LEU A 17 2.61 11.63 -4.61
N HIS A 18 3.33 12.66 -4.18
CA HIS A 18 3.14 13.38 -2.92
C HIS A 18 3.42 12.57 -1.64
N TYR A 19 3.32 11.23 -1.69
CA TYR A 19 3.65 10.33 -0.59
C TYR A 19 5.12 9.89 -0.64
N PRO A 20 5.89 9.99 0.46
CA PRO A 20 7.29 9.55 0.48
C PRO A 20 7.45 8.03 0.68
N SER A 21 6.47 7.39 1.32
CA SER A 21 6.56 5.96 1.63
C SER A 21 5.21 5.35 1.99
N MET A 22 5.18 4.01 1.94
CA MET A 22 4.13 3.14 2.46
C MET A 22 4.80 2.05 3.30
N ARG A 23 4.18 1.63 4.40
CA ARG A 23 4.72 0.59 5.29
C ARG A 23 3.82 -0.63 5.30
N VAL A 24 4.32 -1.77 4.86
CA VAL A 24 3.64 -3.07 5.00
C VAL A 24 3.91 -3.62 6.40
N THR A 25 2.86 -3.84 7.18
CA THR A 25 2.94 -4.29 8.58
C THR A 25 2.57 -5.75 8.76
N ALA A 26 1.80 -6.33 7.83
CA ALA A 26 1.48 -7.75 7.79
C ALA A 26 1.25 -8.22 6.36
N ILE A 27 1.64 -9.45 6.06
CA ILE A 27 1.30 -10.12 4.81
C ILE A 27 1.16 -11.63 5.04
N SER A 28 0.08 -12.23 4.56
CA SER A 28 -0.19 -13.67 4.52
C SER A 28 -0.81 -14.05 3.17
N ALA A 29 -1.12 -15.32 2.94
CA ALA A 29 -1.85 -15.75 1.74
C ALA A 29 -3.27 -15.17 1.63
N ASP A 30 -3.84 -14.67 2.74
CA ASP A 30 -5.23 -14.19 2.81
C ASP A 30 -5.36 -12.68 2.97
N SER A 31 -4.28 -11.99 3.33
CA SER A 31 -4.35 -10.56 3.62
C SER A 31 -3.00 -9.84 3.55
N LEU A 32 -3.06 -8.57 3.19
CA LEU A 32 -1.98 -7.59 3.26
C LEU A 32 -2.47 -6.39 4.05
N THR A 33 -1.75 -6.02 5.11
CA THR A 33 -1.99 -4.78 5.84
C THR A 33 -0.85 -3.81 5.65
N TYR A 34 -1.21 -2.57 5.37
CA TYR A 34 -0.28 -1.48 5.15
C TYR A 34 -0.74 -0.20 5.83
N GLN A 35 0.23 0.69 6.00
CA GLN A 35 0.05 2.01 6.57
C GLN A 35 0.59 3.05 5.60
N VAL A 36 -0.15 4.14 5.48
CA VAL A 36 0.24 5.33 4.73
C VAL A 36 0.26 6.50 5.69
N THR A 37 1.35 7.25 5.69
CA THR A 37 1.45 8.53 6.40
C THR A 37 1.08 9.63 5.43
N TYR A 38 0.14 10.50 5.81
CA TYR A 38 -0.34 11.56 4.93
C TYR A 38 0.61 12.76 4.94
N PRO A 39 0.84 13.41 3.79
CA PRO A 39 1.50 14.70 3.71
C PRO A 39 0.70 15.73 4.52
N GLY A 40 1.32 16.30 5.56
CA GLY A 40 0.64 17.18 6.54
C GLY A 40 0.38 16.54 7.91
N GLY A 41 0.65 15.24 8.07
CA GLY A 41 0.54 14.53 9.34
C GLY A 41 -0.64 13.56 9.40
N GLY A 42 -0.61 12.67 10.39
CA GLY A 42 -1.56 11.56 10.49
C GLY A 42 -1.29 10.44 9.49
N GLY A 43 -2.27 9.56 9.31
CA GLY A 43 -2.16 8.44 8.39
C GLY A 43 -3.32 7.46 8.51
N ALA A 44 -3.35 6.47 7.62
CA ALA A 44 -4.34 5.41 7.64
C ALA A 44 -3.68 4.04 7.64
N THR A 45 -4.34 3.09 8.27
CA THR A 45 -4.05 1.66 8.15
C THR A 45 -5.15 1.03 7.31
N SER A 46 -4.78 0.17 6.37
CA SER A 46 -5.73 -0.53 5.51
C SER A 46 -5.31 -1.98 5.34
N THR A 47 -6.31 -2.85 5.16
CA THR A 47 -6.11 -4.28 4.92
C THR A 47 -6.85 -4.67 3.64
N VAL A 48 -6.16 -5.38 2.76
CA VAL A 48 -6.73 -5.91 1.51
C VAL A 48 -6.53 -7.42 1.46
N GLY A 49 -7.51 -8.15 0.95
CA GLY A 49 -7.41 -9.59 0.68
C GLY A 49 -7.08 -9.89 -0.78
N PRO A 50 -6.92 -11.18 -1.16
CA PRO A 50 -6.73 -11.61 -2.54
C PRO A 50 -7.82 -11.06 -3.47
N GLY A 51 -7.42 -10.38 -4.55
CA GLY A 51 -8.34 -9.74 -5.49
C GLY A 51 -8.97 -8.44 -5.00
N GLY A 52 -8.80 -8.09 -3.72
CA GLY A 52 -9.18 -6.80 -3.15
C GLY A 52 -8.22 -5.69 -3.56
N ARG A 53 -8.74 -4.46 -3.64
CA ARG A 53 -7.96 -3.25 -3.90
C ARG A 53 -8.27 -2.18 -2.86
N GLY A 54 -7.22 -1.59 -2.32
CA GLY A 54 -7.25 -0.31 -1.60
C GLY A 54 -6.61 0.76 -2.47
N ALA A 55 -6.79 2.02 -2.10
CA ALA A 55 -6.10 3.12 -2.78
C ALA A 55 -5.88 4.30 -1.84
N PHE A 56 -4.89 5.12 -2.17
CA PHE A 56 -4.67 6.42 -1.55
C PHE A 56 -4.17 7.41 -2.60
N SER A 57 -4.56 8.67 -2.45
CA SER A 57 -4.25 9.74 -3.41
C SER A 57 -4.21 11.07 -2.69
N PHE A 58 -3.47 12.01 -3.29
CA PHE A 58 -3.46 13.41 -2.89
C PHE A 58 -3.91 14.24 -4.09
N GLN A 59 -4.69 15.30 -3.84
CA GLN A 59 -5.29 16.11 -4.89
C GLN A 59 -4.24 16.61 -5.88
N GLY A 60 -4.47 16.38 -7.18
CA GLY A 60 -3.56 16.80 -8.25
C GLY A 60 -2.35 15.87 -8.47
N PHE A 61 -2.28 14.74 -7.78
CA PHE A 61 -1.28 13.69 -7.99
C PHE A 61 -1.95 12.37 -8.39
N PRO A 62 -1.25 11.47 -9.12
CA PRO A 62 -1.76 10.14 -9.45
C PRO A 62 -2.18 9.36 -8.20
N LYS A 63 -3.29 8.63 -8.30
CA LYS A 63 -3.72 7.68 -7.28
C LYS A 63 -2.78 6.47 -7.24
N ILE A 64 -2.50 5.96 -6.05
CA ILE A 64 -1.78 4.70 -5.86
C ILE A 64 -2.80 3.63 -5.46
N GLU A 65 -2.99 2.63 -6.32
CA GLU A 65 -3.78 1.44 -6.02
C GLU A 65 -2.89 0.38 -5.38
N VAL A 66 -3.37 -0.19 -4.27
CA VAL A 66 -2.71 -1.23 -3.50
C VAL A 66 -3.55 -2.50 -3.61
N GLY A 67 -2.98 -3.53 -4.20
CA GLY A 67 -3.60 -4.84 -4.34
C GLY A 67 -2.76 -5.93 -3.69
N MET A 68 -3.37 -7.09 -3.57
CA MET A 68 -2.70 -8.32 -3.17
C MET A 68 -3.04 -9.43 -4.16
N THR A 69 -2.03 -10.20 -4.55
CA THR A 69 -2.17 -11.39 -5.38
C THR A 69 -1.31 -12.53 -4.83
N LEU A 70 -1.40 -13.71 -5.45
CA LEU A 70 -0.50 -14.83 -5.22
C LEU A 70 0.38 -15.03 -6.47
N VAL A 71 1.69 -15.12 -6.28
CA VAL A 71 2.66 -15.51 -7.31
C VAL A 71 3.30 -16.81 -6.84
N ASP A 72 3.07 -17.90 -7.57
CA ASP A 72 3.52 -19.26 -7.20
C ASP A 72 3.12 -19.65 -5.76
N GLY A 73 1.87 -19.31 -5.39
CA GLY A 73 1.32 -19.57 -4.05
C GLY A 73 1.86 -18.67 -2.94
N LYS A 74 2.75 -17.72 -3.25
CA LYS A 74 3.30 -16.75 -2.29
C LYS A 74 2.56 -15.41 -2.40
N PRO A 75 2.21 -14.78 -1.28
CA PRO A 75 1.55 -13.49 -1.32
C PRO A 75 2.48 -12.40 -1.87
N ALA A 76 1.97 -11.64 -2.82
CA ALA A 76 2.65 -10.53 -3.46
C ALA A 76 1.80 -9.27 -3.36
N LEU A 77 2.45 -8.18 -2.96
CA LEU A 77 1.89 -6.84 -3.05
C LEU A 77 1.92 -6.39 -4.52
N VAL A 78 0.82 -5.76 -4.96
CA VAL A 78 0.72 -5.09 -6.25
C VAL A 78 0.54 -3.60 -6.00
N LEU A 79 1.38 -2.77 -6.64
CA LEU A 79 1.22 -1.32 -6.68
C LEU A 79 0.98 -0.88 -8.12
N GLN A 80 -0.09 -0.12 -8.34
CA GLN A 80 -0.44 0.42 -9.65
C GLN A 80 -0.71 1.92 -9.53
N LEU A 81 -0.35 2.67 -10.57
CA LEU A 81 -0.76 4.06 -10.70
C LEU A 81 -2.10 4.11 -11.40
N GLY A 82 -3.05 4.81 -10.79
CA GLY A 82 -4.34 5.14 -11.41
C GLY A 82 -4.41 6.60 -11.80
N ASP A 83 -5.56 7.00 -12.34
CA ASP A 83 -5.83 8.40 -12.68
C ASP A 83 -5.73 9.31 -11.45
N PRO A 84 -5.40 10.60 -11.63
CA PRO A 84 -5.35 11.57 -10.54
C PRO A 84 -6.69 11.65 -9.79
N GLY A 85 -6.61 11.80 -8.47
CA GLY A 85 -7.75 12.03 -7.58
C GLY A 85 -8.05 13.50 -7.36
#